data_AF-A0A2N3BYD3-F1
#
_entry.id   AF-A0A2N3BYD3-F1
#
_cell.length_a   1.000
_cell.length_b   1.000
_cell.length_c   1.000
_cell.angle_alpha   90.00
_cell.angle_beta   90.00
_cell.angle_gamma   90.00
#
_symmetry.space_group_name_H-M   'P 1'
#
loop_
_entity.id
_entity.type
_entity.pdbx_description
1 polymer ?
#
loop_
_entity_poly.entity_id
_entity_poly.type
_entity_poly.pdbx_seq_one_letter_code
_entity_poly.pdbx_strand_id
1 'polypeptide(L)'
;MGNRVLTEQSASISELKANPSRVMREAGGPIAILNRNTTEFYCVPAEDYEALMKRIDELELAEIARARLNDGEKPVKTSIEKLKAEYGLSS
;
A
#
# COMPACT_ATOMS: atom_id res chain seq x y z
N MET A 1 21.81 16.67 9.52
CA MET A 1 21.16 16.13 8.31
C MET A 1 19.66 16.20 8.56
N GLY A 2 18.94 17.07 7.85
CA GLY A 2 17.49 17.17 8.02
C GLY A 2 16.81 15.95 7.42
N ASN A 3 15.92 15.31 8.17
CA ASN A 3 15.07 14.25 7.62
C ASN A 3 14.24 14.85 6.49
N ARG A 4 14.36 14.29 5.27
CA ARG A 4 13.49 14.68 4.16
C ARG A 4 12.07 14.23 4.53
N VAL A 5 11.21 15.19 4.82
CA VAL A 5 9.79 14.92 5.07
C VAL A 5 9.16 14.49 3.75
N LEU A 6 8.51 13.34 3.73
CA LEU A 6 7.91 12.72 2.53
C LEU A 6 6.45 13.12 2.33
N THR A 7 5.99 14.15 3.04
CA THR A 7 4.64 14.71 2.95
C THR A 7 4.70 16.20 3.21
N GLU A 8 3.73 16.92 2.63
CA GLU A 8 3.51 18.35 2.84
C GLU A 8 2.78 18.64 4.16
N GLN A 9 2.28 17.61 4.85
CA GLN A 9 1.53 17.75 6.11
C GLN A 9 2.30 17.16 7.30
N SER A 10 2.33 17.91 8.40
CA SER A 10 2.94 17.44 9.66
C SER A 10 2.13 17.86 10.87
N ALA A 11 2.14 17.03 11.91
CA ALA A 11 1.57 17.33 13.22
C ALA A 11 2.58 17.01 14.31
N SER A 12 2.54 17.74 15.41
CA SER A 12 3.34 17.41 16.60
C SER A 12 2.77 16.18 17.31
N ILE A 13 3.63 15.47 18.04
CA ILE A 13 3.19 14.35 18.89
C ILE A 13 2.18 14.80 19.97
N SER A 14 2.22 16.07 20.38
CA SER A 14 1.26 16.65 21.32
C SER A 14 -0.12 16.83 20.70
N GLU A 15 -0.21 17.32 19.46
CA GLU A 15 -1.47 17.45 18.72
C GLU A 15 -2.09 16.07 18.43
N LEU A 16 -1.26 15.11 18.02
CA LEU A 16 -1.70 13.73 17.82
C LEU A 16 -2.29 13.14 19.10
N LYS A 17 -1.61 13.31 20.25
CA LYS A 17 -2.10 12.84 21.55
C LYS A 17 -3.39 13.53 21.99
N ALA A 18 -3.53 14.82 21.70
CA ALA A 18 -4.69 15.59 22.11
C ALA A 18 -5.96 15.16 21.37
N ASN A 19 -5.87 14.92 20.05
CA ASN A 19 -7.01 14.45 19.26
C ASN A 19 -6.56 13.70 17.99
N PRO A 20 -6.32 12.38 18.09
CA PRO A 20 -5.87 11.59 16.94
C PRO A 20 -6.85 11.64 15.77
N SER A 21 -8.15 11.55 16.04
CA SER A 21 -9.19 11.54 15.00
C SER A 21 -9.27 12.86 14.24
N ARG A 22 -9.01 14.00 14.90
CA ARG A 22 -8.95 15.29 14.23
C ARG A 22 -7.76 15.38 13.29
N VAL A 23 -6.57 14.98 13.77
CA VAL A 23 -5.34 14.97 12.95
C VAL A 23 -5.54 14.10 11.70
N MET A 24 -6.14 12.92 11.85
CA MET A 24 -6.40 12.04 10.70
C MET A 24 -7.51 12.52 9.76
N ARG A 25 -8.53 13.22 10.26
CA ARG A 25 -9.62 13.75 9.41
C ARG A 25 -9.19 14.99 8.60
N GLU A 26 -8.34 15.81 9.20
CA GLU A 26 -7.74 16.97 8.51
C GLU A 26 -6.61 16.54 7.57
N ALA A 27 -6.16 15.29 7.69
CA ALA A 27 -5.21 14.67 6.78
C ALA A 27 -5.82 14.51 5.38
N GLY A 28 -5.15 15.04 4.37
CA GLY A 28 -5.46 14.77 2.96
C GLY A 28 -4.63 13.63 2.38
N GLY A 29 -3.88 12.91 3.24
CA GLY A 29 -2.88 11.92 2.87
C GLY A 29 -1.96 11.62 4.07
N PRO A 30 -0.78 11.02 3.86
CA PRO A 30 0.18 10.75 4.93
C PRO A 30 0.58 12.01 5.69
N ILE A 31 0.66 11.94 7.02
CA ILE A 31 1.11 13.03 7.90
C ILE A 31 2.40 12.62 8.61
N ALA A 32 3.39 13.51 8.60
CA ALA A 32 4.61 13.37 9.39
C ALA A 32 4.34 13.76 10.85
N ILE A 33 4.63 12.86 11.79
CA ILE A 33 4.54 13.15 13.22
C ILE A 33 5.89 13.60 13.76
N LEU A 34 5.90 14.81 14.31
CA LEU A 34 7.11 15.47 14.79
C LEU A 34 7.24 15.35 16.31
N ASN A 35 8.44 14.97 16.76
CA ASN A 35 8.86 15.01 18.15
C ASN A 35 10.14 15.85 18.25
N ARG A 36 10.10 16.93 19.04
CA ARG A 36 11.20 17.92 19.13
C ARG A 36 11.70 18.37 17.74
N ASN A 37 10.78 18.72 16.85
CA ASN A 37 11.02 19.14 15.46
C ASN A 37 11.71 18.10 14.57
N THR A 38 11.75 16.84 15.00
CA THR A 38 12.25 15.73 14.19
C THR A 38 11.09 14.83 13.79
N THR A 39 11.00 14.47 12.51
CA THR A 39 10.03 13.45 12.05
C THR A 39 10.36 12.11 12.69
N GLU A 40 9.47 11.63 13.54
CA GLU A 40 9.62 10.38 14.29
C GLU A 40 8.93 9.21 13.56
N PHE A 41 7.74 9.44 13.00
CA PHE A 41 7.00 8.47 12.20
C PHE A 41 5.99 9.15 11.27
N TYR A 42 5.33 8.38 10.42
CA TYR A 42 4.23 8.84 9.58
C TYR A 42 2.92 8.18 10.02
N CYS A 43 1.84 8.94 10.08
CA CYS A 43 0.48 8.43 10.14
C CYS A 43 -0.08 8.41 8.73
N VAL A 44 -0.55 7.24 8.28
CA VAL A 44 -1.13 7.05 6.95
C VAL A 44 -2.62 6.77 7.12
N PRO A 45 -3.53 7.46 6.40
CA PRO A 45 -4.94 7.12 6.38
C PRO A 45 -5.15 5.64 6.02
N ALA A 46 -6.19 5.02 6.58
CA ALA A 46 -6.43 3.58 6.38
C ALA A 46 -6.59 3.23 4.89
N GLU A 47 -7.34 4.04 4.15
CA GLU A 47 -7.56 3.86 2.70
C GLU A 47 -6.25 3.93 1.89
N ASP A 48 -5.38 4.88 2.22
CA ASP A 48 -4.09 5.04 1.57
C ASP A 48 -3.16 3.87 1.89
N TYR A 49 -3.16 3.41 3.14
CA TYR A 49 -2.35 2.28 3.56
C TYR A 49 -2.82 0.98 2.90
N GLU A 50 -4.12 0.72 2.84
CA GLU A 50 -4.70 -0.43 2.14
C GLU A 50 -4.38 -0.39 0.63
N ALA A 51 -4.50 0.77 -0.01
CA ALA A 51 -4.15 0.95 -1.41
C ALA A 51 -2.65 0.70 -1.66
N LEU A 52 -1.78 1.17 -0.76
CA LEU A 52 -0.35 0.92 -0.81
C LEU A 52 -0.04 -0.57 -0.71
N MET A 53 -0.61 -1.27 0.28
CA MET A 53 -0.40 -2.69 0.49
C MET A 53 -0.88 -3.51 -0.72
N LYS A 54 -2.07 -3.21 -1.24
CA LYS A 54 -2.58 -3.85 -2.46
C LYS A 54 -1.62 -3.67 -3.64
N ARG A 55 -1.01 -2.49 -3.78
CA ARG A 55 -0.05 -2.23 -4.86
C ARG A 55 1.22 -3.04 -4.72
N ILE A 56 1.69 -3.25 -3.49
CA ILE A 56 2.86 -4.10 -3.20
C ILE A 56 2.55 -5.56 -3.58
N ASP A 57 1.39 -6.08 -3.16
CA ASP A 57 0.96 -7.43 -3.50
C ASP A 57 0.87 -7.63 -5.03
N GLU A 58 0.35 -6.63 -5.75
CA GLU A 58 0.31 -6.64 -7.23
C GLU A 58 1.71 -6.71 -7.85
N LEU A 59 2.70 -6.02 -7.27
CA LEU A 59 4.09 -6.03 -7.75
C LEU A 59 4.73 -7.41 -7.54
N GLU A 60 4.57 -8.00 -6.35
CA GLU A 60 5.10 -9.35 -6.06
C GLU A 60 4.47 -10.40 -6.99
N LEU A 61 3.16 -10.33 -7.21
CA LEU A 61 2.47 -11.22 -8.15
C LEU A 61 2.98 -11.02 -9.59
N ALA A 62 3.22 -9.78 -10.00
CA ALA A 62 3.76 -9.48 -11.32
C ALA A 62 5.18 -10.03 -11.50
N GLU A 63 6.01 -10.01 -10.47
CA GLU A 63 7.34 -10.62 -10.50
C GLU A 63 7.27 -12.13 -10.69
N ILE A 64 6.39 -12.82 -9.96
CA ILE A 64 6.17 -14.26 -10.13
C ILE A 64 5.68 -14.56 -11.55
N ALA A 65 4.73 -13.79 -12.07
CA ALA A 65 4.22 -13.96 -13.42
C ALA A 65 5.34 -13.80 -14.47
N ARG A 66 6.19 -12.76 -14.33
CA ARG A 66 7.34 -12.53 -15.22
C ARG A 66 8.35 -13.67 -15.14
N ALA A 67 8.66 -14.15 -13.95
CA ALA A 67 9.59 -15.27 -13.77
C ALA A 67 9.08 -16.52 -14.50
N ARG A 68 7.79 -16.88 -14.32
CA ARG A 68 7.18 -18.04 -14.99
C ARG A 68 7.10 -17.90 -16.51
N LEU A 69 6.84 -16.70 -17.02
CA LEU A 69 6.87 -16.43 -18.46
C LEU A 69 8.27 -16.64 -19.08
N ASN A 70 9.32 -16.47 -18.28
CA ASN A 70 10.71 -16.61 -18.71
C ASN A 70 11.32 -18.00 -18.42
N ASP A 71 10.58 -18.92 -17.80
CA ASP A 71 11.07 -20.25 -17.39
C ASP A 71 11.16 -21.27 -18.56
N GLY A 72 10.82 -20.85 -19.79
CA GLY A 72 10.93 -21.68 -20.99
C GLY A 72 9.82 -22.73 -21.19
N GLU A 73 8.88 -22.82 -20.23
CA GLU A 73 7.69 -23.65 -20.34
C GLU A 73 6.77 -23.20 -21.48
N LYS A 74 6.16 -24.15 -22.18
CA LYS A 74 5.28 -23.84 -23.33
C LYS A 74 3.94 -23.27 -22.83
N PRO A 75 3.55 -22.05 -23.25
CA PRO A 75 2.27 -21.48 -22.86
C PRO A 75 1.10 -22.33 -23.39
N VAL A 76 0.12 -22.60 -22.52
CA VAL A 76 -1.12 -23.30 -22.89
C VAL A 76 -2.24 -22.26 -23.04
N LYS A 77 -2.79 -22.16 -24.25
CA LYS A 77 -3.93 -21.26 -24.51
C LYS A 77 -5.22 -21.84 -23.93
N THR A 78 -5.90 -21.09 -23.08
CA THR A 78 -7.18 -21.45 -22.49
C THR A 78 -8.03 -20.19 -22.24
N SER A 79 -9.29 -20.36 -21.85
CA SER A 79 -10.17 -19.26 -21.43
C SER A 79 -10.45 -19.33 -19.92
N ILE A 80 -10.82 -18.19 -19.31
CA ILE A 80 -11.10 -18.12 -17.87
C ILE A 80 -12.31 -19.00 -17.52
N GLU A 81 -13.33 -19.02 -18.38
CA GLU A 81 -14.55 -19.81 -18.20
C GLU A 81 -14.23 -21.31 -18.19
N LYS A 82 -13.35 -21.76 -19.10
CA LYS A 82 -12.91 -23.15 -19.14
C LYS A 82 -12.18 -23.56 -17.85
N LEU A 83 -11.27 -22.71 -17.35
CA LEU A 83 -10.55 -22.97 -16.09
C LEU A 83 -11.50 -22.99 -14.88
N LYS A 84 -12.44 -22.04 -14.80
CA LYS A 84 -13.43 -22.02 -13.73
C LYS A 84 -14.27 -23.29 -13.69
N ALA A 85 -14.72 -23.78 -14.86
CA ALA A 85 -15.46 -25.03 -14.99
C ALA A 85 -14.64 -26.25 -14.58
N GLU A 86 -13.35 -26.30 -14.95
CA GLU A 86 -12.43 -27.40 -14.62
C GLU A 86 -12.15 -27.51 -13.11
N TYR A 87 -12.01 -26.37 -12.42
CA TYR A 87 -11.75 -26.35 -10.97
C TYR A 87 -13.01 -26.23 -10.11
N GLY A 88 -14.22 -26.31 -10.70
CA GLY A 88 -15.48 -26.23 -9.97
C GLY A 88 -15.74 -24.88 -9.29
N LEU A 89 -15.07 -23.80 -9.73
CA LEU A 89 -15.25 -22.45 -9.21
C LEU A 89 -16.50 -21.84 -9.85
N SER A 90 -17.62 -21.87 -9.14
CA SER A 90 -18.82 -21.11 -9.52
C SER A 90 -18.57 -19.62 -9.31
N SER A 91 -19.03 -18.80 -10.26
CA SER A 91 -18.85 -17.33 -10.24
C SER A 91 -19.45 -16.68 -9.01
#